data_AF-A0A3S3AF44-F1
#
_entry.id   AF-A0A3S3AF44-F1
#
_cell.length_a   1.000
_cell.length_b   1.000
_cell.length_c   1.000
_cell.angle_alpha   90.00
_cell.angle_beta   90.00
_cell.angle_gamma   90.00
#
_symmetry.space_group_name_H-M   'P 1'
#
loop_
_entity.id
_entity.type
_entity.pdbx_description
1 polymer ?
#
loop_
_entity_poly.entity_id
_entity_poly.type
_entity_poly.pdbx_seq_one_letter_code
_entity_poly.pdbx_strand_id
1 'polypeptide(L)' 'MMGRGRKTLIALDSGNWCMARVVGRRRGESGVRVRYLKHRPGDKYPVFTIADSSAGDGFAL' A
#
# COMPACT_ATOMS: atom_id res chain seq x y z
N MET A 1 -16.64 3.86 8.18
CA MET A 1 -15.39 4.52 8.62
C MET A 1 -14.20 3.83 7.98
N MET A 2 -13.47 4.49 7.07
CA MET A 2 -12.20 3.95 6.56
C MET A 2 -11.14 4.05 7.66
N GLY A 3 -10.76 2.92 8.26
CA GLY A 3 -9.81 2.87 9.38
C GLY A 3 -8.46 3.51 9.04
N ARG A 4 -7.85 4.19 10.03
CA ARG A 4 -6.57 4.89 9.96
C ARG A 4 -5.48 3.97 9.36
N GLY A 5 -5.07 4.22 8.11
CA GLY A 5 -4.04 3.44 7.44
C GLY A 5 -2.64 3.70 7.99
N ARG A 6 -1.75 2.70 7.89
CA ARG A 6 -0.35 2.78 8.34
C ARG A 6 0.55 3.33 7.23
N LYS A 7 1.54 4.15 7.59
CA LYS A 7 2.60 4.55 6.65
C LYS A 7 3.64 3.43 6.56
N THR A 8 3.97 3.02 5.34
CA THR A 8 4.91 1.92 5.04
C THR A 8 5.61 2.22 3.71
N LEU A 9 6.80 1.64 3.55
CA LEU A 9 7.53 1.68 2.29
C LEU A 9 6.98 0.59 1.38
N ILE A 10 6.67 0.94 0.14
CA ILE A 10 6.20 0.01 -0.88
C ILE A 10 7.31 -0.20 -1.90
N ALA A 11 7.70 -1.45 -2.09
CA ALA A 11 8.49 -1.87 -3.25
C ALA A 11 7.52 -2.21 -4.39
N LEU A 12 7.54 -1.43 -5.46
CA LEU A 12 6.68 -1.62 -6.63
C LEU A 12 7.26 -2.68 -7.56
N ASP A 13 6.40 -3.38 -8.29
CA ASP A 13 6.83 -4.40 -9.27
C ASP A 13 7.65 -3.80 -10.43
N SER A 14 7.55 -2.50 -10.65
CA SER A 14 8.40 -1.78 -11.61
C SER A 14 9.85 -1.63 -11.14
N GLY A 15 10.20 -2.08 -9.94
CA GLY A 15 11.51 -1.87 -9.30
C GLY A 15 11.65 -0.52 -8.56
N ASN A 16 10.63 0.35 -8.62
CA ASN A 16 10.61 1.63 -7.90
C ASN A 16 10.11 1.48 -6.47
N TRP A 17 10.42 2.45 -5.63
CA TRP A 17 10.05 2.44 -4.21
C TRP A 17 9.32 3.73 -3.85
N CYS A 18 8.30 3.65 -3.00
CA CYS A 18 7.61 4.85 -2.52
C CYS A 18 7.07 4.70 -1.10
N MET A 19 7.00 5.81 -0.37
CA MET A 19 6.31 5.83 0.92
C MET A 19 4.80 5.96 0.67
N ALA A 20 4.01 5.09 1.27
CA ALA A 20 2.57 5.04 1.06
C ALA A 20 1.78 4.82 2.35
N ARG A 21 0.46 4.99 2.28
CA ARG A 21 -0.48 4.60 3.33
C ARG A 21 -1.18 3.30 2.95
N VAL A 22 -1.04 2.24 3.74
CA VAL A 22 -1.75 0.97 3.54
C VAL A 22 -2.98 0.86 4.44
N VAL A 23 -4.12 0.47 3.85
CA VAL A 23 -5.39 0.21 4.53
C VAL A 23 -5.88 -1.23 4.28
N GLY A 24 -6.56 -1.87 5.23
CA GLY A 24 -7.05 -3.25 5.07
C GLY A 24 -7.21 -3.98 6.40
N ARG A 25 -7.51 -5.29 6.43
CA ARG A 25 -7.59 -6.05 7.70
C ARG A 25 -6.22 -6.48 8.23
N ARG A 26 -5.24 -6.74 7.37
CA ARG A 26 -3.88 -7.22 7.71
C ARG A 26 -2.83 -6.09 7.78
N ARG A 27 -3.15 -5.01 8.48
CA ARG A 27 -2.34 -3.77 8.51
C ARG A 27 -1.09 -3.99 9.37
N GLY A 28 0.03 -4.44 8.79
CA GLY A 28 1.31 -4.50 9.52
C GLY A 28 2.19 -5.72 9.24
N GLU A 29 1.71 -6.66 8.43
CA GLU A 29 2.57 -7.71 7.90
C GLU A 29 3.46 -7.11 6.80
N SER A 30 4.77 -7.29 6.92
CA SER A 30 5.73 -7.02 5.84
C SER A 30 5.69 -8.17 4.83
N GLY A 31 6.01 -7.90 3.58
CA GLY A 31 6.01 -8.89 2.49
C GLY A 31 4.61 -9.22 1.94
N VAL A 32 3.57 -8.46 2.32
CA VAL A 32 2.23 -8.63 1.77
C VAL A 32 2.04 -7.86 0.47
N ARG A 33 1.34 -8.46 -0.48
CA ARG A 33 0.96 -7.80 -1.73
C ARG A 33 0.04 -6.62 -1.47
N VAL A 34 0.26 -5.55 -2.20
CA VAL A 34 -0.56 -4.35 -2.14
C VAL A 34 -1.03 -3.94 -3.54
N ARG A 35 -2.19 -3.31 -3.60
CA ARG A 35 -2.74 -2.69 -4.81
C ARG A 35 -2.97 -1.21 -4.59
N TYR A 36 -2.58 -0.40 -5.56
CA TYR A 36 -2.85 1.01 -5.58
C TYR A 36 -4.36 1.24 -5.52
N LEU A 37 -4.79 2.07 -4.58
CA LEU A 37 -6.20 2.39 -4.39
C LEU A 37 -6.51 3.79 -4.93
N LYS A 38 -5.75 4.79 -4.47
CA LYS A 38 -5.95 6.20 -4.87
C LYS A 38 -4.83 7.09 -4.35
N HIS A 39 -4.71 8.26 -4.97
CA HIS A 39 -3.93 9.39 -4.51
C HIS A 39 -4.68 10.67 -4.92
N ARG A 40 -5.17 11.44 -3.94
CA ARG A 40 -5.95 12.66 -4.22
C ARG A 40 -5.05 13.89 -4.24
N PRO A 41 -5.44 14.97 -4.96
CA PRO A 41 -4.78 16.25 -4.82
C PRO A 41 -4.73 16.69 -3.35
N GLY A 42 -3.53 17.04 -2.87
CA GLY A 42 -3.27 17.39 -1.47
C GLY A 42 -2.86 16.22 -0.56
N ASP A 43 -3.01 14.96 -1.00
CA ASP A 43 -2.49 13.83 -0.24
C ASP A 43 -0.96 13.77 -0.36
N LYS A 44 -0.26 13.74 0.78
CA LYS A 44 1.22 13.60 0.78
C LYS A 44 1.70 12.22 0.32
N TYR A 45 0.86 11.18 0.46
CA TYR A 45 1.24 9.80 0.17
C TYR A 45 0.13 9.10 -0.59
N PRO A 46 0.44 8.26 -1.60
CA PRO A 46 -0.55 7.40 -2.23
C PRO A 46 -1.11 6.40 -1.21
N VAL A 47 -2.33 5.94 -1.46
CA VAL A 47 -3.02 4.95 -0.64
C VAL A 47 -3.06 3.62 -1.38
N PHE A 48 -2.66 2.58 -0.68
CA PHE A 48 -2.69 1.20 -1.13
C PHE A 48 -3.60 0.38 -0.22
N THR A 49 -4.13 -0.72 -0.75
CA THR A 49 -4.83 -1.72 0.04
C THR A 49 -4.14 -3.08 -0.07
N ILE A 50 -4.39 -3.97 0.90
CA ILE A 50 -3.89 -5.34 0.85
C ILE A 50 -4.56 -6.08 -0.31
N ALA A 51 -3.75 -6.76 -1.13
CA ALA A 51 -4.20 -7.59 -2.25
C ALA A 51 -3.96 -9.08 -1.94
N ASP A 52 -4.55 -9.95 -2.78
CA ASP A 52 -4.24 -11.37 -2.77
C ASP A 52 -2.76 -11.62 -3.12
N SER A 53 -2.21 -12.75 -2.67
CA SER A 53 -0.78 -13.08 -2.80
C SER A 53 -0.28 -13.17 -4.25
N SER A 54 -1.17 -13.41 -5.21
CA SER A 54 -0.86 -13.51 -6.65
C SER A 54 -1.20 -12.25 -7.45
N ALA A 55 -1.60 -11.15 -6.80
CA ALA A 55 -2.09 -9.94 -7.46
C ALA A 55 -1.55 -8.66 -6.79
N GLY A 56 -1.74 -7.52 -7.45
CA GLY A 56 -1.33 -6.21 -6.92
C GLY A 56 -0.22 -5.56 -7.74
N ASP A 57 0.39 -4.52 -7.17
CA ASP A 57 1.34 -3.64 -7.85
C ASP A 57 2.69 -3.54 -7.10
N GLY A 58 2.82 -4.26 -5.97
CA GLY A 58 4.02 -4.26 -5.14
C GLY A 58 3.84 -4.94 -3.78
N PHE A 59 4.80 -4.71 -2.89
CA PHE A 59 4.85 -5.27 -1.54
C PHE A 59 5.00 -4.18 -0.48
N ALA A 60 4.28 -4.34 0.63
CA ALA A 60 4.50 -3.51 1.82
C ALA A 60 5.68 -4.02 2.64
N LEU A 61 6.57 -3.12 3.06
CA LEU A 61 7.75 -3.37 3.87
C LEU A 61 7.57 -2.89 5.31
#